data_AF-A0A2V9CUI9-F1
#
_entry.id   AF-A0A2V9CUI9-F1
#
_cell.length_a   1.000
_cell.length_b   1.000
_cell.length_c   1.000
_cell.angle_alpha   90.00
_cell.angle_beta   90.00
_cell.angle_gamma   90.00
#
_symmetry.space_group_name_H-M   'P 1'
#
loop_
_entity.id
_entity.type
_entity.pdbx_description
1 polymer ?
#
loop_
_entity_poly.entity_id
_entity_poly.type
_entity_poly.pdbx_seq_one_letter_code
_entity_poly.pdbx_strand_id
1 'polypeptide(L)'
;EALCFGWVDSLIKRLDDDRYARKFTPRQPASKWSETNRKRWMELNEAGLLSPAGLAAAPTENTYAPRPTIPDLPAYIAEALKANPRASSFFQELAPTYRRHFVAWIHSATRPQTREKRIGESMALLAAGKKLGLK
;
A
#
# COMPACT_ATOMS: atom_id res chain seq x y z
N GLU A 1 -9.70 16.68 12.77
CA GLU A 1 -10.51 15.53 13.22
C GLU A 1 -11.65 15.27 12.24
N ALA A 2 -11.35 14.77 11.03
CA ALA A 2 -12.36 14.65 9.96
C ALA A 2 -13.48 13.65 10.31
N LEU A 3 -13.12 12.55 11.01
CA LEU A 3 -14.05 11.49 11.38
C LEU A 3 -15.19 11.98 12.28
N CYS A 4 -14.94 12.99 13.12
CA CYS A 4 -15.97 13.61 13.97
C CYS A 4 -17.14 14.17 13.17
N PHE A 5 -16.91 14.54 11.91
CA PHE A 5 -17.91 15.14 11.02
C PHE A 5 -18.36 14.21 9.89
N GLY A 6 -17.94 12.94 9.91
CA GLY A 6 -18.27 11.97 8.87
C GLY A 6 -17.38 12.08 7.62
N TRP A 7 -16.16 12.61 7.76
CA TRP A 7 -15.19 12.74 6.67
C TRP A 7 -13.93 11.92 6.96
N VAL A 8 -13.16 11.61 5.93
CA VAL A 8 -11.83 11.02 6.05
C VAL A 8 -10.84 11.86 5.24
N ASP A 9 -9.67 12.12 5.82
CA ASP A 9 -8.56 12.70 5.10
C ASP A 9 -7.73 11.63 4.39
N SER A 10 -7.11 12.04 3.29
CA SER A 10 -6.31 11.18 2.41
C SER A 10 -5.18 12.01 1.80
N LEU A 11 -4.65 11.56 0.66
CA LEU A 11 -3.64 12.20 -0.19
C LEU A 11 -3.19 13.60 0.25
N ILE A 12 -1.93 13.67 0.69
CA ILE A 12 -1.23 14.93 0.92
C ILE A 12 -0.41 15.21 -0.33
N LYS A 13 -0.61 16.39 -0.92
CA LYS A 13 0.13 16.87 -2.08
C LYS A 13 0.87 18.15 -1.71
N ARG A 14 2.20 18.12 -1.77
CA ARG A 14 3.02 19.33 -1.66
C ARG A 14 2.69 20.27 -2.82
N LEU A 15 2.51 21.55 -2.52
CA LEU A 15 2.28 22.60 -3.51
C LEU A 15 3.56 23.42 -3.71
N ASP A 16 4.26 23.75 -2.62
CA ASP A 16 5.56 24.43 -2.60
C ASP A 16 6.24 24.22 -1.23
N ASP A 17 7.23 25.05 -0.88
CA ASP A 17 8.00 24.96 0.36
C ASP A 17 7.17 25.18 1.63
N ASP A 18 6.11 25.99 1.55
CA ASP A 18 5.33 26.39 2.71
C ASP A 18 3.90 25.83 2.70
N ARG A 19 3.47 25.23 1.58
CA ARG A 19 2.07 24.82 1.39
C ARG A 19 1.92 23.37 0.95
N TYR A 20 0.87 22.75 1.46
CA TYR A 20 0.39 21.46 1.01
C TYR A 20 -1.14 21.45 0.94
N ALA A 21 -1.67 20.63 0.04
CA ALA A 21 -3.08 20.29 -0.02
C ALA A 21 -3.31 18.92 0.65
N ARG A 22 -4.41 18.79 1.37
CA ARG A 22 -4.88 17.52 1.92
C ARG A 22 -6.31 17.27 1.44
N LYS A 23 -6.53 16.10 0.84
CA LYS A 23 -7.85 15.74 0.32
C LYS A 23 -8.72 15.21 1.46
N PHE A 24 -9.90 15.80 1.62
CA PHE A 24 -10.98 15.29 2.48
C PHE A 24 -12.09 14.72 1.61
N THR A 25 -12.65 13.59 2.01
CA THR A 25 -13.76 12.93 1.29
C THR A 25 -14.84 12.55 2.31
N PRO A 26 -16.13 12.81 2.04
CA PRO A 26 -17.19 12.35 2.91
C PRO A 26 -17.26 10.83 2.88
N ARG A 27 -17.45 10.26 4.06
CA ARG A 27 -17.67 8.83 4.23
C ARG A 27 -19.03 8.45 3.64
N GLN A 28 -19.07 7.37 2.87
CA GLN A 28 -20.31 6.79 2.35
C GLN A 28 -20.58 5.45 3.05
N PRO A 29 -21.83 4.95 3.07
CA PRO A 29 -22.14 3.64 3.66
C PRO A 29 -21.29 2.50 3.07
N ALA A 30 -21.00 2.57 1.77
CA ALA A 30 -20.16 1.60 1.06
C ALA A 30 -18.64 1.83 1.23
N SER A 31 -18.19 2.87 1.96
CA SER A 31 -16.77 3.13 2.18
C SER A 31 -16.11 2.02 2.99
N LYS A 32 -14.97 1.54 2.49
CA LYS A 32 -14.09 0.64 3.25
C LYS A 32 -13.47 1.37 4.45
N TRP A 33 -13.22 0.63 5.50
CA TRP A 33 -12.48 1.10 6.67
C TRP A 33 -11.16 0.36 6.84
N SER A 34 -10.11 1.11 7.15
CA SER A 34 -8.90 0.55 7.75
C SER A 34 -9.12 0.30 9.24
N GLU A 35 -8.40 -0.67 9.78
CA GLU A 35 -8.42 -0.99 11.22
C GLU A 35 -8.09 0.24 12.08
N THR A 36 -7.07 1.00 11.68
CA THR A 36 -6.67 2.24 12.35
C THR A 36 -7.80 3.27 12.41
N ASN A 37 -8.53 3.47 11.30
CA ASN A 37 -9.64 4.44 11.30
C ASN A 37 -10.84 3.95 12.10
N ARG A 38 -11.11 2.63 12.14
CA ARG A 38 -12.14 2.06 13.02
C ARG A 38 -11.81 2.34 14.47
N LYS A 39 -10.59 2.00 14.89
CA LYS A 39 -10.09 2.26 16.23
C LYS A 39 -10.23 3.74 16.57
N ARG A 40 -9.80 4.62 15.67
CA ARG A 40 -9.89 6.07 15.88
C ARG A 40 -11.33 6.56 16.01
N TRP A 41 -12.26 6.04 15.20
CA TRP A 41 -13.67 6.39 15.33
C TRP A 41 -14.25 5.92 16.66
N MET A 42 -13.90 4.71 17.13
CA MET A 42 -14.33 4.20 18.44
C MET A 42 -13.82 5.08 19.58
N GLU A 43 -12.54 5.45 19.58
CA GLU A 43 -11.96 6.39 20.56
C GLU A 43 -12.70 7.74 20.60
N LEU A 44 -13.06 8.28 19.42
CA LEU A 44 -13.80 9.54 19.33
C LEU A 44 -15.25 9.41 19.80
N ASN A 45 -15.87 8.24 19.58
CA ASN A 45 -17.21 7.93 20.06
C ASN A 45 -17.25 7.82 21.58
N GLU A 46 -16.30 7.07 22.16
CA GLU A 46 -16.14 6.92 23.61
C GLU A 46 -15.87 8.27 24.30
N ALA A 47 -15.11 9.14 23.63
CA ALA A 47 -14.84 10.50 24.11
C ALA A 47 -16.00 11.49 23.90
N GLY A 48 -17.11 11.09 23.25
CA GLY A 48 -18.25 11.97 22.98
C GLY A 48 -17.95 13.10 21.98
N LEU A 49 -16.94 12.95 21.13
CA LEU A 49 -16.46 13.98 20.20
C LEU A 49 -17.11 13.91 18.81
N LEU A 50 -17.96 12.90 18.55
CA LEU A 50 -18.64 12.75 17.27
C LEU A 50 -19.84 13.69 17.18
N SER A 51 -19.91 14.44 16.07
CA SER A 51 -21.13 15.15 15.68
C SER A 51 -22.20 14.16 15.17
N PRO A 52 -23.46 14.58 14.97
CA PRO A 52 -24.49 13.74 14.35
C PRO A 52 -24.05 13.15 13.00
N ALA A 53 -23.29 13.91 12.20
CA ALA A 53 -22.74 13.43 10.93
C ALA A 53 -21.65 12.37 11.12
N GLY A 54 -20.81 12.50 12.17
CA GLY A 54 -19.81 11.49 12.54
C GLY A 54 -20.42 10.19 13.02
N LEU A 55 -21.51 10.27 13.78
CA LEU A 55 -22.31 9.12 14.23
C LEU A 55 -23.00 8.42 13.05
N ALA A 56 -23.63 9.18 12.16
CA ALA A 56 -24.28 8.64 10.96
C ALA A 56 -23.30 7.95 10.00
N ALA A 57 -22.01 8.30 10.07
CA ALA A 57 -20.95 7.75 9.23
C ALA A 57 -20.20 6.57 9.85
N ALA A 58 -20.78 5.91 10.86
CA ALA A 58 -20.17 4.84 11.66
C ALA A 58 -19.49 3.71 10.84
N PRO A 59 -18.52 3.00 11.44
CA PRO A 59 -17.93 1.81 10.85
C PRO A 59 -18.92 0.74 10.42
N THR A 60 -18.79 0.26 9.19
CA THR A 60 -19.51 -0.90 8.65
C THR A 60 -18.56 -2.08 8.55
N GLU A 61 -19.00 -3.33 8.39
CA GLU A 61 -18.11 -4.50 8.24
C GLU A 61 -17.24 -4.46 6.96
N ASN A 62 -17.48 -3.51 6.04
CA ASN A 62 -16.71 -3.40 4.81
C ASN A 62 -15.26 -2.97 5.10
N THR A 63 -14.33 -3.90 4.94
CA THR A 63 -12.90 -3.71 5.23
C THR A 63 -12.02 -4.02 4.01
N TYR A 64 -10.75 -3.66 4.11
CA TYR A 64 -9.76 -4.09 3.13
C TYR A 64 -9.49 -5.59 3.31
N ALA A 65 -9.28 -6.28 2.18
CA ALA A 65 -8.80 -7.65 2.23
C ALA A 65 -7.49 -7.69 3.04
N PRO A 66 -7.22 -8.80 3.76
CA PRO A 66 -5.95 -8.99 4.43
C PRO A 66 -4.80 -8.71 3.47
N ARG A 67 -3.74 -8.04 3.96
CA ARG A 67 -2.53 -7.91 3.14
C ARG A 67 -2.03 -9.32 2.84
N PRO A 68 -1.70 -9.63 1.58
CA PRO A 68 -1.15 -10.94 1.26
C PRO A 68 0.14 -11.14 2.05
N THR A 69 0.28 -12.31 2.66
CA THR A 69 1.55 -12.74 3.23
C THR A 69 2.55 -12.81 2.09
N ILE A 70 3.58 -11.97 2.14
CA ILE A 70 4.63 -11.95 1.13
C ILE A 70 5.60 -13.08 1.50
N PRO A 71 5.69 -14.17 0.72
CA PRO A 71 6.69 -15.19 0.97
C PRO A 71 8.09 -14.63 0.68
N ASP A 72 9.14 -15.19 1.30
CA ASP A 72 10.50 -14.68 1.15
C ASP A 72 10.98 -14.64 -0.31
N LEU A 73 10.65 -15.68 -1.10
CA LEU A 73 10.86 -15.71 -2.53
C LEU A 73 9.89 -16.71 -3.21
N PRO A 74 8.81 -16.25 -3.87
CA PRO A 74 7.92 -17.12 -4.64
C PRO A 74 8.63 -17.82 -5.81
N ALA A 75 8.22 -19.05 -6.12
CA ALA A 75 8.81 -19.86 -7.19
C ALA A 75 8.86 -19.14 -8.55
N TYR A 76 7.81 -18.43 -8.94
CA TYR A 76 7.78 -17.70 -10.20
C TYR A 76 8.77 -16.52 -10.27
N ILE A 77 9.18 -15.95 -9.11
CA ILE A 77 10.25 -14.94 -9.06
C ILE A 77 11.61 -15.63 -9.12
N ALA A 78 11.77 -16.76 -8.42
CA ALA A 78 12.99 -17.56 -8.46
C ALA A 78 13.32 -18.04 -9.88
N GLU A 79 12.32 -18.54 -10.63
CA GLU A 79 12.50 -18.94 -12.03
C GLU A 79 12.88 -17.76 -12.93
N ALA A 80 12.28 -16.59 -12.74
CA ALA A 80 12.64 -15.38 -13.49
C ALA A 80 14.09 -14.93 -13.22
N LEU A 81 14.55 -15.02 -11.96
CA LEU A 81 15.94 -14.73 -11.58
C LEU A 81 16.89 -15.78 -12.18
N LYS A 82 16.53 -17.06 -12.15
CA LYS A 82 17.32 -18.15 -12.74
C LYS A 82 17.51 -17.96 -14.25
N ALA A 83 16.49 -17.46 -14.96
CA ALA A 83 16.56 -17.13 -16.38
C ALA A 83 17.41 -15.88 -16.68
N ASN A 84 17.77 -15.07 -15.66
CA ASN A 84 18.52 -13.82 -15.82
C ASN A 84 19.73 -13.77 -14.87
N PRO A 85 20.88 -14.41 -15.21
CA PRO A 85 22.03 -14.52 -14.32
C PRO A 85 22.54 -13.18 -13.76
N ARG A 86 22.56 -12.13 -14.59
CA ARG A 86 22.97 -10.78 -14.17
C ARG A 86 22.02 -10.16 -13.14
N ALA A 87 20.71 -10.34 -13.32
CA ALA A 87 19.71 -9.90 -12.36
C ALA A 87 19.79 -10.70 -11.05
N SER A 88 20.04 -12.01 -11.15
CA SER A 88 20.22 -12.90 -10.00
C SER A 88 21.41 -12.50 -9.14
N SER A 89 22.57 -12.25 -9.74
CA SER A 89 23.78 -11.82 -9.01
C SER A 89 23.52 -10.54 -8.22
N PHE A 90 23.02 -9.50 -8.90
CA PHE A 90 22.76 -8.23 -8.23
C PHE A 90 21.67 -8.35 -7.16
N PHE A 91 20.62 -9.16 -7.40
CA PHE A 91 19.59 -9.41 -6.41
C PHE A 91 20.15 -10.03 -5.13
N GLN A 92 21.10 -10.97 -5.23
CA GLN A 92 21.72 -11.62 -4.08
C GLN A 92 22.63 -10.66 -3.28
N GLU A 93 23.27 -9.71 -3.95
CA GLU A 93 24.08 -8.65 -3.31
C GLU A 93 23.23 -7.63 -2.53
N LEU A 94 21.95 -7.48 -2.88
CA LEU A 94 21.06 -6.55 -2.21
C LEU A 94 20.80 -6.93 -0.75
N ALA A 95 20.82 -5.92 0.13
CA ALA A 95 20.38 -6.08 1.51
C ALA A 95 18.94 -6.66 1.56
N PRO A 96 18.60 -7.47 2.58
CA PRO A 96 17.31 -8.17 2.66
C PRO A 96 16.09 -7.27 2.44
N THR A 97 16.13 -6.02 2.92
CA THR A 97 15.06 -5.03 2.73
C THR A 97 14.78 -4.73 1.25
N TYR A 98 15.82 -4.54 0.44
CA TYR A 98 15.65 -4.25 -0.98
C TYR A 98 15.17 -5.47 -1.76
N ARG A 99 15.63 -6.68 -1.40
CA ARG A 99 15.09 -7.93 -1.95
C ARG A 99 13.59 -8.05 -1.67
N ARG A 100 13.18 -7.80 -0.43
CA ARG A 100 11.77 -7.79 -0.02
C ARG A 100 10.94 -6.77 -0.81
N HIS A 101 11.48 -5.60 -1.13
CA HIS A 101 10.76 -4.61 -1.94
C HIS A 101 10.39 -5.14 -3.32
N PHE A 102 11.34 -5.79 -4.02
CA PHE A 102 11.05 -6.42 -5.32
C PHE A 102 10.01 -7.53 -5.19
N VAL A 103 10.20 -8.43 -4.22
CA VAL A 103 9.27 -9.56 -4.00
C VAL A 103 7.86 -9.06 -3.67
N ALA A 104 7.74 -8.09 -2.75
CA ALA A 104 6.47 -7.47 -2.37
C ALA A 104 5.80 -6.76 -3.55
N TRP A 105 6.56 -6.00 -4.33
CA TRP A 105 6.03 -5.27 -5.47
C TRP A 105 5.52 -6.23 -6.55
N ILE A 106 6.24 -7.29 -6.88
CA ILE A 106 5.75 -8.29 -7.83
C ILE A 106 4.54 -9.03 -7.25
N HIS A 107 4.62 -9.52 -6.00
CA HIS A 107 3.60 -10.36 -5.38
C HIS A 107 2.29 -9.63 -5.10
N SER A 108 2.33 -8.32 -4.83
CA SER A 108 1.12 -7.51 -4.64
C SER A 108 0.27 -7.34 -5.91
N ALA A 109 0.77 -7.70 -7.09
CA ALA A 109 -0.02 -7.69 -8.32
C ALA A 109 -0.99 -8.87 -8.36
N THR A 110 -2.29 -8.56 -8.22
CA THR A 110 -3.38 -9.54 -8.25
C THR A 110 -3.66 -10.07 -9.65
N ARG A 111 -3.57 -9.21 -10.67
CA ARG A 111 -3.80 -9.59 -12.08
C ARG A 111 -2.55 -10.27 -12.66
N PRO A 112 -2.67 -11.44 -13.32
CA PRO A 112 -1.54 -12.16 -13.92
C PRO A 112 -0.70 -11.29 -14.87
N GLN A 113 -1.35 -10.56 -15.77
CA GLN A 113 -0.71 -9.65 -16.73
C GLN A 113 0.13 -8.57 -16.04
N THR A 114 -0.36 -8.00 -14.93
CA THR A 114 0.38 -7.00 -14.16
C THR A 114 1.58 -7.62 -13.45
N ARG A 115 1.46 -8.87 -12.99
CA ARG A 115 2.55 -9.61 -12.36
C ARG A 115 3.68 -9.87 -13.34
N GLU A 116 3.37 -10.37 -14.53
CA GLU A 116 4.34 -10.62 -15.60
C GLU A 116 5.09 -9.34 -15.99
N LYS A 117 4.37 -8.23 -16.17
CA LYS A 117 4.98 -6.93 -16.44
C LYS A 117 5.96 -6.51 -15.33
N ARG A 118 5.57 -6.62 -14.06
CA ARG A 118 6.44 -6.29 -12.93
C ARG A 118 7.65 -7.21 -12.81
N ILE A 119 7.53 -8.49 -13.17
CA ILE A 119 8.67 -9.40 -13.25
C ILE A 119 9.66 -8.88 -14.29
N GLY A 120 9.21 -8.58 -15.51
CA GLY A 120 10.06 -8.04 -16.57
C GLY A 120 10.76 -6.74 -16.16
N GLU A 121 10.01 -5.79 -15.60
CA GLU A 121 10.56 -4.52 -15.09
C GLU A 121 11.59 -4.74 -13.98
N SER A 122 11.32 -5.67 -13.05
CA SER A 122 12.25 -6.02 -11.98
C SER A 122 13.54 -6.63 -12.52
N MET A 123 13.45 -7.57 -13.45
CA MET A 123 14.63 -8.20 -14.05
C MET A 123 15.48 -7.17 -14.81
N ALA A 124 14.84 -6.25 -15.55
CA ALA A 124 15.54 -5.17 -16.25
C ALA A 124 16.27 -4.23 -15.28
N LEU A 125 15.62 -3.83 -14.18
CA LEU A 125 16.25 -2.98 -13.15
C LEU A 125 17.41 -3.69 -12.47
N LEU A 126 17.22 -4.94 -12.05
CA LEU A 126 18.24 -5.74 -11.38
C LEU A 126 19.43 -5.99 -12.30
N ALA A 127 19.20 -6.33 -13.56
CA ALA A 127 20.26 -6.48 -14.57
C ALA A 127 21.03 -5.17 -14.77
N ALA A 128 20.35 -4.02 -14.66
CA ALA A 128 20.98 -2.70 -14.74
C ALA A 128 21.66 -2.26 -13.42
N GLY A 129 21.68 -3.08 -12.37
CA GLY A 129 22.26 -2.71 -11.06
C GLY A 129 21.44 -1.65 -10.31
N LYS A 130 20.15 -1.53 -10.61
CA LYS A 130 19.26 -0.52 -10.03
C LYS A 130 18.32 -1.12 -9.00
N LYS A 131 18.09 -0.38 -7.92
CA LYS A 131 17.10 -0.70 -6.89
C LYS A 131 15.70 -0.31 -7.37
N LEU A 132 14.67 -0.94 -6.82
CA LEU A 132 13.29 -0.54 -7.06
C LEU A 132 13.07 0.88 -6.53
N GLY A 133 12.76 1.81 -7.43
CA GLY A 133 12.35 3.17 -7.07
C GLY A 133 10.93 3.13 -6.52
N LEU A 134 10.79 2.90 -5.22
CA LEU A 134 9.51 3.09 -4.54
C LEU A 134 9.20 4.59 -4.59
N LYS A 135 8.19 4.97 -5.36
CA LYS A 135 7.56 6.29 -5.28
C LYS A 135 6.58 6.32 -4.12
#